data_AF-A0A2D6E5X7-F1
#
_entry.id   AF-A0A2D6E5X7-F1
#
_cell.length_a   1.000
_cell.length_b   1.000
_cell.length_c   1.000
_cell.angle_alpha   90.00
_cell.angle_beta   90.00
_cell.angle_gamma   90.00
#
_symmetry.space_group_name_H-M   'P 1'
#
loop_
_entity.id
_entity.type
_entity.pdbx_description
1 polymer ?
#
loop_
_entity_poly.entity_id
_entity_poly.type
_entity_poly.pdbx_seq_one_letter_code
_entity_poly.pdbx_strand_id
1 'polypeptide(L)'
;MSEVDDIFVYNNGLRFLNKDVNTKERDNFKGWWVEQIYQYGTVIDYHTNSYSLSAHDSLYGEQPGKEFTAPKQLIFAITLNENAVVLQKFGLVADDELTGFIPIESYTKALSTTENPNPEPKSGDIIELTEFGESRPGSRTGKMFEITERLEQDVEQINPLLGHYVWLIKGKRYDYSYELGMQPEGASDQVYDTSYAGGLSATTDDKLDNNKLYFDDVDRESRNIFDYSVYGDYDDIYGGYDDD
;
A
#
# COMPACT_ATOMS: atom_id res chain seq x y z
N MET A 1 24.50 16.99 49.63
CA MET A 1 24.65 16.59 48.21
C MET A 1 25.33 15.25 48.25
N SER A 2 24.60 14.22 47.84
CA SER A 2 25.01 12.83 48.08
C SER A 2 26.07 12.43 47.08
N GLU A 3 26.97 11.51 47.43
CA GLU A 3 28.02 10.96 46.56
C GLU A 3 27.49 10.35 45.24
N VAL A 4 26.17 10.25 45.08
CA VAL A 4 25.48 9.82 43.85
C VAL A 4 25.44 10.92 42.78
N ASP A 5 25.51 12.20 43.16
CA ASP A 5 25.44 13.32 42.21
C ASP A 5 26.70 13.45 41.34
N ASP A 6 27.78 12.72 41.67
CA ASP A 6 29.12 12.86 41.07
C ASP A 6 29.54 11.67 40.16
N ILE A 7 28.64 10.70 39.90
CA ILE A 7 28.96 9.51 39.07
C ILE A 7 29.24 9.84 37.59
N PHE A 8 28.86 11.04 37.15
CA PHE A 8 29.08 11.52 35.78
C PHE A 8 30.33 12.38 35.62
N VAL A 9 30.94 12.86 36.72
CA VAL A 9 32.14 13.71 36.67
C VAL A 9 33.37 12.92 36.22
N TYR A 10 33.49 11.66 36.63
CA TYR A 10 34.60 10.78 36.23
C TYR A 10 34.38 10.02 34.92
N ASN A 11 33.18 10.09 34.34
CA ASN A 11 32.80 9.37 33.10
C ASN A 11 32.54 10.32 31.91
N ASN A 12 32.90 11.60 32.05
CA ASN A 12 32.77 12.57 30.97
C ASN A 12 33.67 12.18 29.79
N GLY A 13 33.08 11.70 28.70
CA GLY A 13 33.79 11.23 27.50
C GLY A 13 33.95 9.71 27.35
N LEU A 14 33.67 8.90 28.39
CA LEU A 14 33.79 7.43 28.33
C LEU A 14 32.45 6.72 28.10
N ARG A 15 31.33 7.45 28.24
CA ARG A 15 30.00 6.88 28.05
C ARG A 15 29.66 6.80 26.55
N PHE A 16 29.76 5.60 25.97
CA PHE A 16 29.41 5.32 24.57
C PHE A 16 27.93 5.61 24.22
N LEU A 17 27.06 5.77 25.22
CA LEU A 17 25.66 6.18 25.04
C LEU A 17 25.46 7.70 25.23
N ASN A 18 26.54 8.48 25.35
CA ASN A 18 26.44 9.95 25.38
C ASN A 18 26.39 10.50 23.93
N LYS A 19 25.23 11.07 23.59
CA LYS A 19 24.95 11.63 22.26
C LYS A 19 25.86 12.81 21.90
N ASP A 20 26.35 13.55 22.89
CA ASP A 20 27.20 14.73 22.69
C ASP A 20 28.64 14.34 22.31
N VAL A 21 29.10 13.16 22.78
CA VAL A 21 30.43 12.63 22.48
C VAL A 21 30.45 11.91 21.13
N ASN A 22 29.38 11.18 20.80
CA ASN A 22 29.31 10.34 19.60
C ASN A 22 28.67 11.03 18.38
N THR A 23 28.63 12.37 18.34
CA THR A 23 28.01 13.13 17.24
C THR A 23 28.49 12.70 15.86
N LYS A 24 29.81 12.50 15.69
CA LYS A 24 30.40 12.10 14.39
C LYS A 24 29.99 10.72 13.93
N GLU A 25 29.92 9.76 14.85
CA GLU A 25 29.49 8.40 14.52
C GLU A 25 28.00 8.39 14.16
N ARG A 26 27.18 9.16 14.89
CA ARG A 26 25.76 9.35 14.59
C ARG A 26 25.54 10.00 13.22
N ASP A 27 26.33 11.00 12.87
CA ASP A 27 26.29 11.61 11.54
C ASP A 27 26.64 10.61 10.43
N ASN A 28 27.59 9.69 10.68
CA ASN A 28 27.93 8.63 9.73
C ASN A 28 26.77 7.65 9.53
N PHE A 29 26.12 7.20 10.61
CA PHE A 29 24.92 6.35 10.52
C PHE A 29 23.77 7.04 9.80
N LYS A 30 23.58 8.34 10.06
CA LYS A 30 22.59 9.15 9.34
C LYS A 30 22.88 9.18 7.83
N GLY A 31 24.14 9.44 7.45
CA GLY A 31 24.58 9.44 6.06
C GLY A 31 24.37 8.07 5.39
N TRP A 32 24.71 6.99 6.08
CA TRP A 32 24.50 5.63 5.62
C TRP A 32 23.02 5.34 5.33
N TRP A 33 22.10 5.68 6.24
CA TRP A 33 20.65 5.51 6.02
C TRP A 33 20.15 6.27 4.80
N VAL A 34 20.53 7.54 4.67
CA VAL A 34 20.14 8.38 3.54
C VAL A 34 20.65 7.81 2.23
N GLU A 35 21.91 7.37 2.20
CA GLU A 35 22.52 6.76 1.02
C GLU A 35 21.81 5.46 0.61
N GLN A 36 21.55 4.56 1.56
CA GLN A 36 20.84 3.30 1.28
C GLN A 36 19.45 3.57 0.72
N ILE A 37 18.67 4.46 1.35
CA ILE A 37 17.30 4.74 0.93
C ILE A 37 17.28 5.45 -0.43
N TYR A 38 18.21 6.36 -0.70
CA TYR A 38 18.24 7.04 -2.00
C TYR A 38 18.76 6.17 -3.14
N GLN A 39 19.57 5.14 -2.87
CA GLN A 39 20.06 4.23 -3.91
C GLN A 39 19.11 3.07 -4.19
N TYR A 40 18.46 2.53 -3.16
CA TYR A 40 17.66 1.30 -3.25
C TYR A 40 16.18 1.48 -2.91
N GLY A 41 15.77 2.67 -2.50
CA GLY A 41 14.37 2.97 -2.24
C GLY A 41 13.57 3.17 -3.53
N THR A 42 12.26 3.12 -3.38
CA THR A 42 11.27 3.37 -4.42
C THR A 42 10.65 4.74 -4.23
N VAL A 43 10.41 5.46 -5.32
CA VAL A 43 9.63 6.69 -5.36
C VAL A 43 8.16 6.35 -5.10
N ILE A 44 7.59 7.09 -4.17
CA ILE A 44 6.19 7.00 -3.78
C ILE A 44 5.56 8.39 -3.79
N ASP A 45 4.24 8.42 -3.94
CA ASP A 45 3.45 9.63 -3.78
C ASP A 45 2.84 9.65 -2.37
N TYR A 46 3.17 10.68 -1.59
CA TYR A 46 2.74 10.85 -0.22
C TYR A 46 1.62 11.88 -0.10
N HIS A 47 0.49 11.47 0.45
CA HIS A 47 -0.67 12.31 0.69
C HIS A 47 -0.85 12.57 2.19
N THR A 48 -0.81 13.84 2.58
CA THR A 48 -1.14 14.20 3.96
C THR A 48 -2.64 14.37 4.13
N ASN A 49 -3.16 13.79 5.19
CA ASN A 49 -4.52 14.00 5.63
C ASN A 49 -4.64 15.40 6.28
N SER A 50 -5.71 16.17 6.05
CA SER A 50 -5.90 17.48 6.69
C SER A 50 -6.67 17.43 8.02
N TYR A 51 -6.96 16.23 8.55
CA TYR A 51 -7.67 16.05 9.81
C TYR A 51 -7.00 16.80 10.98
N SER A 52 -7.81 17.50 11.76
CA SER A 52 -7.39 18.20 12.99
C SER A 52 -8.40 18.01 14.12
N LEU A 53 -7.89 17.83 15.35
CA LEU A 53 -8.72 17.69 16.55
C LEU A 53 -9.57 18.93 16.86
N SER A 54 -9.21 20.11 16.33
CA SER A 54 -9.99 21.33 16.53
C SER A 54 -11.22 21.44 15.61
N ALA A 55 -11.20 20.75 14.46
CA ALA A 55 -12.24 20.85 13.44
C ALA A 55 -13.15 19.61 13.36
N HIS A 56 -12.83 18.55 14.11
CA HIS A 56 -13.64 17.34 14.14
C HIS A 56 -14.89 17.49 14.99
N ASP A 57 -15.96 16.82 14.58
CA ASP A 57 -17.15 16.64 15.39
C ASP A 57 -16.85 15.62 16.50
N SER A 58 -16.88 16.05 17.76
CA SER A 58 -16.58 15.17 18.90
C SER A 58 -17.66 14.11 19.17
N LEU A 59 -18.88 14.27 18.64
CA LEU A 59 -19.95 13.29 18.80
C LEU A 59 -19.79 12.11 17.84
N TYR A 60 -19.33 12.37 16.61
CA TYR A 60 -19.21 11.36 15.55
C TYR A 60 -17.76 11.01 15.19
N GLY A 61 -16.78 11.76 15.68
CA GLY A 61 -15.36 11.56 15.39
C GLY A 61 -14.95 11.94 13.97
N GLU A 62 -15.85 12.52 13.18
CA GLU A 62 -15.63 12.84 11.76
C GLU A 62 -15.33 14.31 11.54
N GLN A 63 -14.56 14.61 10.50
CA GLN A 63 -14.39 15.97 9.97
C GLN A 63 -14.89 15.98 8.53
N PRO A 64 -16.10 16.49 8.25
CA PRO A 64 -16.69 16.46 6.90
C PRO A 64 -15.88 17.21 5.83
N GLY A 65 -15.09 18.20 6.24
CA GLY A 65 -14.19 18.95 5.36
C GLY A 65 -12.76 18.39 5.31
N LYS A 66 -12.54 17.15 5.77
CA LYS A 66 -11.25 16.46 5.61
C LYS A 66 -11.02 16.22 4.11
N GLU A 67 -9.85 16.64 3.65
CA GLU A 67 -9.38 16.43 2.29
C GLU A 67 -7.90 16.03 2.33
N PHE A 68 -7.47 15.16 1.41
CA PHE A 68 -6.06 14.87 1.22
C PHE A 68 -5.39 15.94 0.38
N THR A 69 -4.16 16.31 0.78
CA THR A 69 -3.37 17.25 -0.01
C THR A 69 -2.83 16.59 -1.28
N ALA A 70 -2.45 17.44 -2.24
CA ALA A 70 -1.78 16.99 -3.45
C ALA A 70 -0.51 16.18 -3.11
N PRO A 71 -0.23 15.10 -3.87
CA PRO A 71 0.86 14.19 -3.55
C PRO A 71 2.21 14.90 -3.59
N LYS A 72 3.06 14.54 -2.64
CA LYS A 72 4.50 14.88 -2.68
C LYS A 72 5.32 13.63 -2.89
N GLN A 73 6.24 13.70 -3.85
CA GLN A 73 7.14 12.60 -4.15
C GLN A 73 8.20 12.45 -3.06
N LEU A 74 8.35 11.23 -2.56
CA LEU A 74 9.35 10.84 -1.57
C LEU A 74 9.98 9.50 -1.97
N ILE A 75 11.18 9.23 -1.47
CA ILE A 75 11.87 7.95 -1.69
C ILE A 75 11.84 7.15 -0.39
N PHE A 76 11.23 5.96 -0.45
CA PHE A 76 11.05 5.07 0.70
C PHE A 76 11.77 3.76 0.45
N ALA A 77 12.42 3.21 1.47
CA ALA A 77 12.75 1.79 1.45
C ALA A 77 11.55 1.02 2.01
N ILE A 78 10.95 0.16 1.21
CA ILE A 78 9.70 -0.54 1.56
C ILE A 78 9.91 -2.04 1.67
N THR A 79 9.22 -2.65 2.63
CA THR A 79 9.06 -4.10 2.74
C THR A 79 7.57 -4.40 2.75
N LEU A 80 7.12 -5.11 1.73
CA LEU A 80 5.73 -5.53 1.58
C LEU A 80 5.56 -6.93 2.14
N ASN A 81 4.57 -7.09 3.00
CA ASN A 81 4.12 -8.39 3.48
C ASN A 81 2.77 -8.68 2.84
N GLU A 82 2.82 -9.39 1.70
CA GLU A 82 1.63 -9.83 1.00
C GLU A 82 1.10 -11.09 1.68
N ASN A 83 -0.19 -11.04 2.04
CA ASN A 83 -1.00 -12.06 2.69
C ASN A 83 -0.37 -13.43 3.02
N ALA A 84 -0.49 -13.82 4.29
CA ALA A 84 -0.30 -15.19 4.73
C ALA A 84 -1.41 -16.11 4.15
N VAL A 85 -1.14 -16.77 3.01
CA VAL A 85 -2.00 -17.77 2.34
C VAL A 85 -2.55 -18.83 3.31
N VAL A 86 -1.88 -19.06 4.44
CA VAL A 86 -2.28 -20.03 5.47
C VAL A 86 -3.55 -19.58 6.23
N LEU A 87 -3.73 -18.28 6.50
CA LEU A 87 -4.86 -17.77 7.28
C LEU A 87 -6.16 -17.70 6.47
N GLN A 88 -6.06 -17.57 5.14
CA GLN A 88 -7.20 -17.65 4.23
C GLN A 88 -7.92 -19.00 4.32
N LYS A 89 -7.23 -20.10 4.68
CA LYS A 89 -7.86 -21.42 4.90
C LYS A 89 -8.87 -21.42 6.05
N PHE A 90 -8.81 -20.44 6.94
CA PHE A 90 -9.73 -20.28 8.06
C PHE A 90 -10.78 -19.19 7.81
N GLY A 91 -10.88 -18.66 6.59
CA GLY A 91 -11.81 -17.59 6.24
C GLY A 91 -11.40 -16.21 6.75
N LEU A 92 -10.15 -16.04 7.19
CA LEU A 92 -9.60 -14.73 7.52
C LEU A 92 -8.96 -14.14 6.26
N VAL A 93 -9.55 -13.05 5.78
CA VAL A 93 -8.93 -12.22 4.74
C VAL A 93 -7.88 -11.37 5.45
N ALA A 94 -6.61 -11.74 5.29
CA ALA A 94 -5.53 -10.82 5.64
C ALA A 94 -5.51 -9.72 4.57
N ASP A 95 -5.27 -8.50 5.00
CA ASP A 95 -4.96 -7.38 4.11
C ASP A 95 -3.43 -7.29 3.95
N ASP A 96 -2.97 -6.76 2.82
CA ASP A 96 -1.54 -6.53 2.61
C ASP A 96 -1.03 -5.47 3.59
N GLU A 97 0.13 -5.74 4.19
CA GLU A 97 0.80 -4.84 5.12
C GLU A 97 2.09 -4.30 4.50
N LEU A 98 2.39 -3.04 4.81
CA LEU A 98 3.59 -2.34 4.36
C LEU A 98 4.38 -1.86 5.56
N THR A 99 5.69 -2.14 5.57
CA THR A 99 6.65 -1.50 6.46
C THR A 99 7.58 -0.62 5.64
N GLY A 100 7.64 0.67 5.95
CA GLY A 100 8.46 1.64 5.23
C GLY A 100 9.48 2.31 6.13
N PHE A 101 10.67 2.59 5.58
CA PHE A 101 11.70 3.39 6.22
C PHE A 101 11.79 4.73 5.50
N ILE A 102 11.70 5.81 6.26
CA ILE A 102 11.77 7.16 5.74
C ILE A 102 12.83 7.98 6.48
N PRO A 103 13.79 8.62 5.79
CA PRO A 103 14.73 9.51 6.44
C PRO A 103 14.03 10.77 6.94
N ILE A 104 14.26 11.11 8.21
CA ILE A 104 13.64 12.27 8.87
C ILE A 104 13.94 13.54 8.08
N GLU A 105 15.20 13.73 7.69
CA GLU A 105 15.64 14.93 6.96
C GLU A 105 14.95 15.08 5.60
N SER A 106 14.83 13.97 4.85
CA SER A 106 14.20 13.97 3.52
C SER A 106 12.74 14.38 3.60
N TYR A 107 12.01 13.81 4.56
CA TYR A 107 10.60 14.14 4.79
C TYR A 107 10.43 15.58 5.28
N THR A 108 11.20 16.01 6.28
CA THR A 108 11.14 17.38 6.79
C THR A 108 11.39 18.36 5.64
N LYS A 109 12.40 18.12 4.80
CA LYS A 109 12.68 18.99 3.64
C LYS A 109 11.55 19.03 2.62
N ALA A 110 10.88 17.91 2.35
CA ALA A 110 9.80 17.84 1.37
C ALA A 110 8.48 18.44 1.89
N LEU A 111 8.18 18.26 3.18
CA LEU A 111 6.87 18.59 3.76
C LEU A 111 6.88 19.84 4.63
N SER A 112 8.03 20.39 5.02
CA SER A 112 8.09 21.58 5.86
C SER A 112 7.39 22.77 5.20
N THR A 113 6.64 23.52 6.00
CA THR A 113 6.05 24.80 5.61
C THR A 113 6.43 25.86 6.64
N THR A 114 6.15 27.14 6.34
CA THR A 114 6.36 28.24 7.30
C THR A 114 5.56 28.04 8.59
N GLU A 115 4.39 27.40 8.48
CA GLU A 115 3.49 27.14 9.62
C GLU A 115 3.87 25.88 10.39
N ASN A 116 4.43 24.87 9.72
CA ASN A 116 4.93 23.66 10.33
C ASN A 116 6.37 23.35 9.85
N PRO A 117 7.39 23.87 10.55
CA PRO A 117 8.79 23.69 10.15
C PRO A 117 9.30 22.26 10.38
N ASN A 118 8.66 21.49 11.27
CA ASN A 118 9.06 20.12 11.61
C ASN A 118 7.86 19.18 11.47
N PRO A 119 7.40 18.92 10.24
CA PRO A 119 6.31 17.98 10.03
C PRO A 119 6.77 16.56 10.36
N GLU A 120 5.82 15.75 10.79
CA GLU A 120 6.03 14.33 11.08
C GLU A 120 4.97 13.50 10.34
N PRO A 121 5.26 12.26 9.93
CA PRO A 121 4.25 11.34 9.39
C PRO A 121 3.19 11.08 10.44
N LYS A 122 1.91 11.09 10.06
CA LYS A 122 0.82 10.79 10.98
C LYS A 122 0.00 9.59 10.51
N SER A 123 -0.66 8.95 11.47
CA SER A 123 -1.64 7.92 11.13
C SER A 123 -2.79 8.53 10.32
N GLY A 124 -3.25 7.79 9.31
CA GLY A 124 -4.27 8.21 8.38
C GLY A 124 -3.75 9.02 7.19
N ASP A 125 -2.43 9.26 7.08
CA ASP A 125 -1.80 9.67 5.82
C ASP A 125 -1.73 8.47 4.86
N ILE A 126 -1.70 8.74 3.56
CA ILE A 126 -1.72 7.70 2.52
C ILE A 126 -0.42 7.76 1.71
N ILE A 127 0.07 6.58 1.37
CA ILE A 127 1.18 6.41 0.44
C ILE A 127 0.74 5.56 -0.75
N GLU A 128 0.99 6.08 -1.95
CA GLU A 128 0.78 5.37 -3.21
C GLU A 128 2.13 4.90 -3.76
N LEU A 129 2.24 3.60 -4.05
CA LEU A 129 3.43 3.02 -4.65
C LEU A 129 3.47 3.28 -6.16
N THR A 130 3.70 4.54 -6.55
CA THR A 130 3.61 4.98 -7.95
C THR A 130 4.67 4.36 -8.85
N GLU A 131 5.95 4.36 -8.44
CA GLU A 131 7.04 3.76 -9.24
C GLU A 131 6.89 2.23 -9.34
N PHE A 132 6.54 1.57 -8.23
CA PHE A 132 6.30 0.13 -8.24
C PHE A 132 5.03 -0.25 -9.04
N GLY A 133 4.04 0.64 -9.04
CA GLY A 133 2.75 0.50 -9.71
C GLY A 133 2.80 0.60 -11.23
N GLU A 134 3.75 1.35 -11.80
CA GLU A 134 3.80 1.68 -13.23
C GLU A 134 3.86 0.43 -14.14
N SER A 135 4.49 -0.64 -13.64
CA SER A 135 4.65 -1.89 -14.40
C SER A 135 3.52 -2.91 -14.19
N ARG A 136 2.47 -2.57 -13.42
CA ARG A 136 1.37 -3.51 -13.14
C ARG A 136 0.53 -3.74 -14.41
N PRO A 137 0.26 -5.02 -14.77
CA PRO A 137 -0.55 -5.34 -15.93
C PRO A 137 -2.03 -4.95 -15.72
N GLY A 138 -2.74 -4.66 -16.81
CA GLY A 138 -4.19 -4.38 -16.79
C GLY A 138 -4.57 -2.96 -16.40
N SER A 139 -3.73 -1.96 -16.74
CA SER A 139 -3.96 -0.54 -16.42
C SER A 139 -4.12 -0.27 -14.91
N ARG A 140 -3.54 -1.13 -14.07
CA ARG A 140 -3.60 -1.01 -12.62
C ARG A 140 -2.63 0.05 -12.12
N THR A 141 -3.07 0.91 -11.21
CA THR A 141 -2.20 1.92 -10.58
C THR A 141 -1.41 1.31 -9.42
N GLY A 142 -0.55 2.10 -8.76
CA GLY A 142 0.15 1.68 -7.56
C GLY A 142 -0.80 1.23 -6.46
N LYS A 143 -0.37 0.24 -5.66
CA LYS A 143 -1.10 -0.11 -4.43
C LYS A 143 -1.05 1.09 -3.48
N MET A 144 -2.16 1.38 -2.82
CA MET A 144 -2.24 2.45 -1.82
C MET A 144 -2.25 1.85 -0.41
N PHE A 145 -1.57 2.52 0.52
CA PHE A 145 -1.51 2.11 1.92
C PHE A 145 -1.80 3.29 2.86
N GLU A 146 -2.63 3.04 3.86
CA GLU A 146 -2.90 4.00 4.94
C GLU A 146 -1.90 3.74 6.07
N ILE A 147 -1.20 4.78 6.52
CA ILE A 147 -0.29 4.69 7.66
C ILE A 147 -1.10 4.45 8.93
N THR A 148 -0.84 3.33 9.59
CA THR A 148 -1.47 2.97 10.86
C THR A 148 -0.62 3.40 12.03
N GLU A 149 0.69 3.31 11.91
CA GLU A 149 1.62 3.68 12.97
C GLU A 149 2.93 4.26 12.43
N ARG A 150 3.51 5.14 13.24
CA ARG A 150 4.87 5.66 13.06
C ARG A 150 5.66 5.32 14.31
N LEU A 151 6.76 4.60 14.13
CA LEU A 151 7.70 4.23 15.17
C LEU A 151 8.98 5.04 14.99
N GLU A 152 9.31 5.82 16.01
CA GLU A 152 10.59 6.52 16.13
C GLU A 152 11.58 5.83 17.05
N GLN A 153 11.12 4.92 17.92
CA GLN A 153 11.94 4.26 18.93
C GLN A 153 11.97 2.74 18.75
N ASP A 154 12.89 2.26 17.92
CA ASP A 154 13.24 0.85 17.88
C ASP A 154 14.76 0.66 17.71
N VAL A 155 15.37 0.03 18.71
CA VAL A 155 16.83 -0.21 18.78
C VAL A 155 17.22 -1.37 17.87
N GLU A 156 16.31 -2.30 17.57
CA GLU A 156 16.59 -3.47 16.75
C GLU A 156 16.76 -3.09 15.28
N GLN A 157 15.92 -2.18 14.77
CA GLN A 157 15.86 -1.90 13.33
C GLN A 157 16.36 -0.51 12.93
N ILE A 158 16.03 0.55 13.69
CA ILE A 158 16.19 1.94 13.18
C ILE A 158 17.13 2.83 13.98
N ASN A 159 17.40 2.50 15.24
CA ASN A 159 18.13 3.38 16.16
C ASN A 159 19.46 2.80 16.68
N PRO A 160 20.43 2.51 15.79
CA PRO A 160 21.77 2.20 16.24
C PRO A 160 22.34 3.40 17.03
N LEU A 161 22.99 3.11 18.16
CA LEU A 161 23.65 4.08 19.03
C LEU A 161 22.73 5.19 19.58
N LEU A 162 21.45 4.87 19.84
CA LEU A 162 20.46 5.80 20.41
C LEU A 162 20.20 7.06 19.56
N GLY A 163 20.57 7.05 18.29
CA GLY A 163 20.18 8.09 17.34
C GLY A 163 18.83 7.78 16.71
N HIS A 164 18.08 8.83 16.36
CA HIS A 164 16.89 8.74 15.52
C HIS A 164 17.26 9.32 14.16
N TYR A 165 17.20 8.50 13.12
CA TYR A 165 17.64 8.89 11.77
C TYR A 165 16.52 8.73 10.75
N VAL A 166 15.71 7.70 10.94
CA VAL A 166 14.59 7.32 10.09
C VAL A 166 13.35 7.14 10.96
N TRP A 167 12.17 7.35 10.38
CA TRP A 167 10.94 6.78 10.95
C TRP A 167 10.67 5.44 10.29
N LEU A 168 10.22 4.49 11.11
CA LEU A 168 9.61 3.27 10.62
C LEU A 168 8.11 3.48 10.60
N ILE A 169 7.50 3.38 9.43
CA ILE A 169 6.05 3.44 9.29
C ILE A 169 5.52 2.04 9.04
N LYS A 170 4.36 1.75 9.60
CA LYS A 170 3.56 0.62 9.14
C LYS A 170 2.26 1.14 8.57
N GLY A 171 1.82 0.48 7.50
CA GLY A 171 0.57 0.77 6.84
C GLY A 171 -0.16 -0.50 6.47
N LYS A 172 -1.47 -0.36 6.35
CA LYS A 172 -2.37 -1.40 5.85
C LYS A 172 -2.86 -0.99 4.47
N ARG A 173 -3.27 -1.95 3.64
CA ARG A 173 -3.83 -1.67 2.32
C ARG A 173 -5.04 -0.73 2.42
N TYR A 174 -5.10 0.22 1.50
CA TYR A 174 -6.18 1.19 1.36
C TYR A 174 -6.76 1.08 -0.06
N ASP A 175 -7.88 0.39 -0.22
CA ASP A 175 -8.46 0.11 -1.55
C ASP A 175 -9.74 0.95 -1.82
N TYR A 176 -10.44 1.39 -0.77
CA TYR A 176 -11.74 2.03 -0.90
C TYR A 176 -11.84 3.32 -0.11
N SER A 177 -12.06 4.42 -0.82
CA SER A 177 -12.42 5.68 -0.18
C SER A 177 -13.25 6.57 -1.08
N TYR A 178 -14.31 7.08 -0.49
CA TYR A 178 -15.13 8.20 -0.99
C TYR A 178 -14.63 9.53 -0.40
N GLU A 179 -13.41 9.56 0.13
CA GLU A 179 -12.83 10.75 0.77
C GLU A 179 -12.39 11.76 -0.30
N LEU A 180 -12.60 13.05 0.00
CA LEU A 180 -12.27 14.14 -0.90
C LEU A 180 -10.75 14.21 -1.11
N GLY A 181 -10.32 14.38 -2.36
CA GLY A 181 -8.91 14.55 -2.72
C GLY A 181 -8.15 13.25 -3.00
N MET A 182 -8.77 12.08 -2.86
CA MET A 182 -8.19 10.79 -3.27
C MET A 182 -9.03 10.10 -4.32
N GLN A 183 -8.38 9.30 -5.16
CA GLN A 183 -9.04 8.43 -6.13
C GLN A 183 -8.74 6.98 -5.75
N PRO A 184 -9.67 6.03 -6.02
CA PRO A 184 -9.41 4.61 -5.80
C PRO A 184 -8.31 4.09 -6.73
N GLU A 185 -7.73 2.93 -6.38
CA GLU A 185 -6.78 2.23 -7.26
C GLU A 185 -7.42 1.99 -8.65
N GLY A 186 -6.70 2.36 -9.71
CA GLY A 186 -7.17 2.16 -11.08
C GLY A 186 -7.26 0.68 -11.41
N ALA A 187 -8.32 0.29 -12.13
CA ALA A 187 -8.52 -1.05 -12.68
C ALA A 187 -8.38 -2.21 -11.66
N SER A 188 -8.67 -1.95 -10.37
CA SER A 188 -8.71 -2.97 -9.31
C SER A 188 -9.74 -4.08 -9.62
N ASP A 189 -10.85 -3.72 -10.28
CA ASP A 189 -11.99 -4.61 -10.58
C ASP A 189 -11.76 -5.63 -11.72
N GLN A 190 -10.62 -5.57 -12.42
CA GLN A 190 -10.41 -6.25 -13.72
C GLN A 190 -10.05 -7.75 -13.65
N VAL A 191 -10.74 -8.57 -12.87
CA VAL A 191 -10.66 -10.03 -13.10
C VAL A 191 -12.03 -10.68 -13.26
N TYR A 192 -13.07 -10.19 -12.57
CA TYR A 192 -14.41 -10.78 -12.68
C TYR A 192 -15.56 -9.79 -12.61
N ASP A 193 -15.34 -8.48 -12.41
CA ASP A 193 -16.42 -7.49 -12.40
C ASP A 193 -16.45 -6.73 -13.73
N THR A 194 -16.89 -7.45 -14.77
CA THR A 194 -17.29 -6.85 -16.03
C THR A 194 -18.77 -7.13 -16.20
N SER A 195 -19.54 -6.25 -16.87
CA SER A 195 -20.95 -6.54 -17.22
C SER A 195 -21.14 -7.87 -17.97
N TYR A 196 -20.05 -8.44 -18.48
CA TYR A 196 -19.98 -9.75 -19.11
C TYR A 196 -20.06 -10.93 -18.11
N ALA A 197 -19.57 -10.79 -16.88
CA ALA A 197 -19.67 -11.80 -15.83
C ALA A 197 -20.92 -11.54 -14.97
N GLY A 198 -22.09 -11.71 -15.58
CA GLY A 198 -23.38 -11.45 -14.91
C GLY A 198 -24.51 -11.02 -15.85
N GLY A 199 -24.21 -10.78 -17.13
CA GLY A 199 -25.24 -10.54 -18.14
C GLY A 199 -26.13 -11.76 -18.33
N LEU A 200 -27.44 -11.61 -18.11
CA LEU A 200 -28.41 -12.56 -18.66
C LEU A 200 -28.20 -12.62 -20.17
N SER A 201 -28.16 -13.84 -20.71
CA SER A 201 -27.92 -14.23 -22.11
C SER A 201 -28.76 -13.53 -23.20
N ALA A 202 -29.55 -12.50 -22.89
CA ALA A 202 -30.58 -11.94 -23.75
C ALA A 202 -30.31 -10.54 -24.31
N THR A 203 -29.21 -9.85 -23.96
CA THR A 203 -28.92 -8.51 -24.51
C THR A 203 -27.75 -8.53 -25.49
N THR A 204 -28.09 -8.82 -26.74
CA THR A 204 -27.23 -8.88 -27.94
C THR A 204 -26.80 -7.50 -28.44
N ASP A 205 -26.09 -6.66 -27.63
CA ASP A 205 -25.52 -5.43 -28.24
C ASP A 205 -24.34 -4.73 -27.54
N ASP A 206 -23.56 -5.42 -26.70
CA ASP A 206 -22.29 -4.83 -26.22
C ASP A 206 -21.09 -5.48 -26.93
N LYS A 207 -20.37 -4.67 -27.71
CA LYS A 207 -19.13 -5.05 -28.40
C LYS A 207 -18.07 -5.39 -27.35
N LEU A 208 -17.83 -6.69 -27.17
CA LEU A 208 -16.78 -7.22 -26.31
C LEU A 208 -15.41 -6.92 -26.93
N ASP A 209 -14.53 -6.30 -26.15
CA ASP A 209 -13.15 -6.06 -26.55
C ASP A 209 -12.38 -7.38 -26.64
N ASN A 210 -11.67 -7.57 -27.75
CA ASN A 210 -11.15 -8.86 -28.20
C ASN A 210 -9.76 -9.15 -27.62
N ASN A 211 -9.62 -9.00 -26.30
CA ASN A 211 -8.31 -9.10 -25.65
C ASN A 211 -8.28 -10.13 -24.50
N LYS A 212 -8.87 -11.31 -24.73
CA LYS A 212 -8.58 -12.48 -23.89
C LYS A 212 -7.18 -12.99 -24.23
N LEU A 213 -6.24 -12.85 -23.29
CA LEU A 213 -4.87 -13.39 -23.34
C LEU A 213 -4.79 -14.93 -23.28
N TYR A 214 -5.93 -15.61 -23.11
CA TYR A 214 -6.02 -17.06 -23.10
C TYR A 214 -6.70 -17.52 -24.38
N PHE A 215 -5.94 -18.22 -25.22
CA PHE A 215 -6.41 -18.80 -26.47
C PHE A 215 -7.35 -19.99 -26.26
N ASP A 216 -7.44 -20.52 -25.04
CA ASP A 216 -8.22 -21.73 -24.73
C ASP A 216 -9.63 -21.37 -24.28
N ASP A 217 -10.54 -21.49 -25.23
CA ASP A 217 -11.97 -21.44 -25.03
C ASP A 217 -12.47 -22.84 -24.61
N VAL A 218 -13.20 -22.91 -23.50
CA VAL A 218 -13.82 -24.16 -23.02
C VAL A 218 -14.81 -24.69 -24.07
N ASP A 219 -15.40 -23.84 -24.90
CA ASP A 219 -16.25 -24.28 -26.00
C ASP A 219 -15.45 -24.90 -27.16
N ARG A 220 -14.14 -24.60 -27.27
CA ARG A 220 -13.23 -25.26 -28.23
C ARG A 220 -12.71 -26.58 -27.67
N GLU A 221 -12.32 -26.62 -26.40
CA GLU A 221 -11.85 -27.85 -25.74
C GLU A 221 -12.99 -28.86 -25.50
N SER A 222 -14.22 -28.39 -25.19
CA SER A 222 -15.36 -29.29 -24.98
C SER A 222 -15.82 -29.95 -26.27
N ARG A 223 -15.62 -29.31 -27.44
CA ARG A 223 -15.90 -29.92 -28.76
C ARG A 223 -15.05 -31.17 -29.04
N ASN A 224 -13.87 -31.29 -28.45
CA ASN A 224 -13.07 -32.53 -28.55
C ASN A 224 -13.64 -33.69 -27.71
N ILE A 225 -14.53 -33.41 -26.75
CA ILE A 225 -15.10 -34.41 -25.83
C ILE A 225 -16.58 -34.67 -26.17
N PHE A 226 -17.33 -33.63 -26.50
CA PHE A 226 -18.75 -33.66 -26.86
C PHE A 226 -18.95 -32.93 -28.20
N ASP A 227 -18.73 -33.65 -29.29
CA ASP A 227 -18.95 -33.15 -30.64
C ASP A 227 -20.40 -33.36 -31.08
N TYR A 228 -21.24 -32.36 -30.80
CA TYR A 228 -22.64 -32.31 -31.25
C TYR A 228 -22.79 -31.98 -32.75
N SER A 229 -21.69 -31.73 -33.47
CA SER A 229 -21.71 -31.45 -34.92
C SER A 229 -21.48 -32.70 -35.78
N VAL A 230 -20.88 -33.75 -35.21
CA VAL A 230 -20.64 -35.03 -35.89
C VAL A 230 -21.77 -36.03 -35.64
N TYR A 231 -22.41 -35.97 -34.47
CA TYR A 231 -23.62 -36.75 -34.18
C TYR A 231 -24.80 -35.79 -34.23
N GLY A 232 -25.37 -35.66 -35.44
CA GLY A 232 -26.39 -34.66 -35.77
C GLY A 232 -27.54 -34.59 -34.76
N ASP A 233 -28.19 -33.43 -34.74
CA ASP A 233 -29.39 -33.10 -33.95
C ASP A 233 -30.42 -34.24 -33.97
N TYR A 234 -30.24 -35.20 -33.06
CA TYR A 234 -31.28 -36.10 -32.60
C TYR A 234 -31.72 -35.55 -31.24
N ASP A 235 -32.31 -34.36 -31.25
CA ASP A 235 -32.89 -33.72 -30.06
C ASP A 235 -34.21 -34.42 -29.63
N ASP A 236 -34.59 -35.49 -30.31
CA ASP A 236 -35.79 -36.25 -29.99
C ASP A 236 -35.42 -37.47 -29.14
N ILE A 237 -35.33 -37.28 -27.82
CA ILE A 237 -35.28 -38.38 -26.84
C ILE A 237 -36.55 -39.26 -26.96
N TYR A 238 -37.63 -38.72 -27.54
CA TYR A 238 -38.86 -39.44 -27.87
C TYR A 238 -39.16 -39.23 -29.34
N GLY A 239 -38.77 -40.19 -30.17
CA GLY A 239 -38.81 -40.12 -31.64
C GLY A 239 -40.04 -39.43 -32.23
N GLY A 240 -39.77 -38.54 -33.19
CA GLY A 240 -40.78 -37.83 -33.97
C GLY A 240 -41.83 -38.77 -34.55
N TYR A 241 -43.09 -38.40 -34.35
CA TYR A 241 -44.20 -38.98 -35.10
C TYR A 241 -44.27 -38.24 -36.44
N ASP A 242 -44.00 -38.97 -37.52
CA ASP A 242 -44.36 -38.54 -38.86
C ASP A 242 -45.89 -38.54 -38.96
N ASP A 243 -46.50 -37.35 -39.09
CA ASP A 243 -47.89 -37.19 -39.50
C ASP A 243 -47.95 -37.24 -41.04
N ASP A 244 -48.18 -38.44 -41.59
CA ASP A 244 -48.72 -38.68 -42.94
C ASP A 244 -49.93 -39.65 -42.88
#